data_AF-A0A7S3F3G3-F1
#
_entry.id   AF-A0A7S3F3G3-F1
#
_cell.length_a   1.000
_cell.length_b   1.000
_cell.length_c   1.000
_cell.angle_alpha   90.00
_cell.angle_beta   90.00
_cell.angle_gamma   90.00
#
_symmetry.space_group_name_H-M   'P 1'
#
loop_
_entity.id
_entity.type
_entity.pdbx_description
1 polymer ?
#
loop_
_entity_poly.entity_id
_entity_poly.type
_entity_poly.pdbx_seq_one_letter_code
_entity_poly.pdbx_strand_id
1 'polypeptide(L)'
;IAAAEALNSMGWKQAVIDFNTVRAQASLALIANAADDKIDADNDGMSDADALLVDKPRIWLQRKFLIGMRAVDDPGRLKSAVGSLASAYLAVLATLRIEFAATTAIALGLVDVVSPAIKRVLYAPLLTVVGVELKAWADVIIDTTLILIAACIAWYIKKVIAMYYAALRGGKLCADGVLDLLNQTGLVKWFSRIPGVVLNANGSLDKDETLIDDFIGYTLAAGGMYFQLSQGFSLPFPFNFILLPVQILETYLELQSTVFGPGGAAAAGSTAG
;
A
#
# COMPACT_ATOMS: atom_id res chain seq x y z
N ILE A 1 -0.92 -0.59 -5.39
CA ILE A 1 -2.35 -0.18 -5.64
C ILE A 1 -3.32 -0.83 -4.63
N ALA A 2 -3.35 -2.16 -4.48
CA ALA A 2 -4.27 -2.85 -3.55
C ALA A 2 -4.19 -2.37 -2.09
N ALA A 3 -2.99 -2.08 -1.57
CA ALA A 3 -2.82 -1.54 -0.22
C ALA A 3 -3.43 -0.13 -0.06
N ALA A 4 -3.24 0.75 -1.05
CA ALA A 4 -3.82 2.09 -1.06
C ALA A 4 -5.35 2.05 -1.23
N GLU A 5 -5.84 1.08 -1.99
CA GLU A 5 -7.28 0.86 -2.19
C GLU A 5 -7.94 0.25 -0.96
N ALA A 6 -7.29 -0.68 -0.27
CA ALA A 6 -7.69 -1.19 1.04
C ALA A 6 -7.71 -0.09 2.10
N LEU A 7 -6.70 0.78 2.12
CA LEU A 7 -6.67 1.94 3.00
C LEU A 7 -7.81 2.93 2.70
N ASN A 8 -8.12 3.11 1.41
CA ASN A 8 -9.22 3.98 0.99
C ASN A 8 -10.60 3.39 1.31
N SER A 9 -10.79 2.07 1.15
CA SER A 9 -12.04 1.37 1.46
C SER A 9 -12.28 1.19 2.96
N MET A 10 -11.22 1.03 3.75
CA MET A 10 -11.26 0.93 5.22
C MET A 10 -11.41 2.30 5.90
N GLY A 11 -11.59 3.38 5.14
CA GLY A 11 -11.89 4.71 5.66
C GLY A 11 -10.67 5.60 5.82
N TRP A 12 -9.91 5.85 4.75
CA TRP A 12 -8.82 6.84 4.71
C TRP A 12 -9.17 8.16 5.38
N LYS A 13 -10.38 8.68 5.14
CA LYS A 13 -10.88 9.91 5.77
C LYS A 13 -10.88 9.81 7.30
N GLN A 14 -11.34 8.68 7.83
CA GLN A 14 -11.35 8.42 9.27
C GLN A 14 -9.93 8.24 9.81
N ALA A 15 -9.07 7.50 9.10
CA ALA A 15 -7.67 7.32 9.46
C ALA A 15 -6.89 8.66 9.53
N VAL A 16 -7.17 9.60 8.62
CA VAL A 16 -6.56 10.94 8.64
C VAL A 16 -7.05 11.76 9.84
N ILE A 17 -8.35 11.71 10.15
CA ILE A 17 -8.93 12.39 11.31
C ILE A 17 -8.34 11.83 12.61
N ASP A 18 -8.25 10.51 12.71
CA ASP A 18 -7.70 9.81 13.87
C ASP A 18 -6.21 10.07 14.00
N PHE A 19 -5.45 10.08 12.91
CA PHE A 19 -4.03 10.44 12.90
C PHE A 19 -3.80 11.87 13.38
N ASN A 20 -4.57 12.84 12.89
CA ASN A 20 -4.49 14.23 13.32
C ASN A 20 -4.84 14.37 14.81
N THR A 21 -5.81 13.57 15.29
CA THR A 21 -6.18 13.53 16.71
C THR A 21 -5.04 12.97 17.56
N VAL A 22 -4.42 11.85 17.15
CA VAL A 22 -3.25 11.28 17.83
C VAL A 22 -2.09 12.28 17.84
N ARG A 23 -1.82 12.95 16.72
CA ARG A 23 -0.76 13.95 16.62
C ARG A 23 -0.99 15.14 17.55
N ALA A 24 -2.22 15.64 17.62
CA ALA A 24 -2.58 16.74 18.52
C ALA A 24 -2.35 16.33 19.99
N GLN A 25 -2.85 15.16 20.40
CA GLN A 25 -2.68 14.65 21.76
C GLN A 25 -1.21 14.33 22.08
N ALA A 26 -0.45 13.80 21.12
CA ALA A 26 0.99 13.56 21.27
C ALA A 26 1.76 14.87 21.45
N SER A 27 1.38 15.95 20.76
CA SER A 27 2.03 17.25 20.91
C SER A 27 1.83 17.84 22.31
N LEU A 28 0.67 17.64 22.94
CA LEU A 28 0.42 18.02 24.32
C LEU A 28 1.31 17.24 25.29
N ALA A 29 1.42 15.92 25.08
CA ALA A 29 2.32 15.08 25.87
C ALA A 29 3.80 15.49 25.73
N LEU A 30 4.23 15.90 24.53
CA LEU A 30 5.58 16.42 24.30
C LEU A 30 5.83 17.76 24.99
N ILE A 31 4.86 18.68 24.98
CA ILE A 31 4.96 19.96 25.68
C ILE A 31 5.06 19.74 27.19
N ALA A 32 4.24 18.85 27.75
CA ALA A 32 4.31 18.48 29.16
C ALA A 32 5.64 17.79 29.51
N ASN A 33 6.16 16.94 28.61
CA ASN A 33 7.46 16.34 28.79
C ASN A 33 8.59 17.38 28.81
N ALA A 34 8.58 18.32 27.87
CA ALA A 34 9.56 19.41 27.81
C ALA A 34 9.44 20.41 28.97
N ALA A 35 8.28 20.47 29.63
CA ALA A 35 8.10 21.23 30.87
C ALA A 35 8.69 20.49 32.08
N ASP A 36 8.54 19.16 32.15
CA ASP A 36 9.15 18.31 33.18
C ASP A 36 10.69 18.29 33.09
N ASP A 37 11.24 18.31 31.88
CA ASP A 37 12.70 18.35 31.64
C ASP A 37 13.36 19.66 32.12
N LYS A 38 12.58 20.68 32.51
CA LYS A 38 13.08 21.96 33.05
C LYS A 38 13.05 22.03 34.57
N ILE A 39 12.51 21.01 35.23
CA ILE A 39 12.40 20.97 36.69
C ILE A 39 13.70 20.39 37.23
N ASP A 40 14.48 21.25 37.88
CA ASP A 40 15.65 20.94 38.69
C ASP A 40 15.26 21.31 40.13
N ALA A 41 14.75 20.34 40.89
CA ALA A 41 14.18 20.58 42.21
C ALA A 41 15.26 20.65 43.31
N ASP A 42 16.44 20.07 43.07
CA ASP A 42 17.58 20.02 43.98
C ASP A 42 18.70 21.01 43.63
N ASN A 43 18.56 21.79 42.55
CA ASN A 43 19.54 22.76 42.03
C ASN A 43 20.92 22.12 41.81
N ASP A 44 20.95 20.86 41.39
CA ASP A 44 22.19 20.13 41.16
C ASP A 44 22.78 20.40 39.76
N GLY A 45 22.05 21.13 38.90
CA GLY A 45 22.44 21.49 37.55
C GLY A 45 22.07 20.43 36.49
N MET A 46 21.38 19.35 36.88
CA MET A 46 20.73 18.37 36.01
C MET A 46 19.20 18.45 36.20
N SER A 47 18.43 18.08 35.18
CA SER A 47 16.98 17.94 35.40
C SER A 47 16.71 16.67 36.21
N ASP A 48 15.69 16.69 37.09
CA ASP A 48 15.28 15.50 37.83
C ASP A 48 14.98 14.30 36.88
N ALA A 49 14.56 14.61 35.65
CA ALA A 49 14.30 13.62 34.62
C ALA A 49 15.60 12.95 34.14
N ASP A 50 16.69 13.70 33.99
CA ASP A 50 17.98 13.17 33.54
C ASP A 50 18.73 12.45 34.66
N ALA A 51 18.64 12.96 35.89
CA ALA A 51 19.16 12.27 37.08
C ALA A 51 18.53 10.88 37.26
N LEU A 52 17.21 10.77 37.05
CA LEU A 52 16.49 9.49 37.13
C LEU A 52 16.77 8.53 35.97
N LEU A 53 17.13 9.05 34.80
CA LEU A 53 17.54 8.22 33.65
C LEU A 53 18.83 7.45 33.97
N VAL A 54 19.78 8.10 34.63
CA VAL A 54 21.09 7.55 34.97
C VAL A 54 20.98 6.56 36.13
N ASP A 55 20.23 6.89 37.18
CA ASP A 55 20.17 6.08 38.40
C ASP A 55 19.12 4.94 38.30
N LYS A 56 17.92 5.21 37.77
CA LYS A 56 16.77 4.28 37.81
C LYS A 56 15.88 4.35 36.55
N PRO A 57 16.28 3.73 35.43
CA PRO A 57 15.58 3.83 34.14
C PRO A 57 14.13 3.33 34.17
N ARG A 58 13.80 2.38 35.05
CA ARG A 58 12.42 1.87 35.21
C ARG A 58 11.48 2.91 35.84
N ILE A 59 11.96 3.66 36.84
CA ILE A 59 11.16 4.68 37.53
C ILE A 59 11.02 5.91 36.62
N TRP A 60 12.08 6.22 35.87
CA TRP A 60 12.05 7.22 34.81
C TRP A 60 10.95 6.94 33.78
N LEU A 61 10.89 5.71 33.24
CA LEU A 61 9.86 5.32 32.28
C LEU A 61 8.45 5.47 32.85
N GLN A 62 8.25 5.09 34.12
CA GLN A 62 6.95 5.24 34.80
C GLN A 62 6.57 6.71 35.00
N ARG A 63 7.52 7.58 35.38
CA ARG A 63 7.30 9.03 35.51
C ARG A 63 6.92 9.64 34.17
N LYS A 64 7.67 9.36 33.11
CA LYS A 64 7.39 9.85 31.76
C LYS A 64 6.06 9.35 31.20
N PHE A 65 5.74 8.08 31.44
CA PHE A 65 4.43 7.53 31.11
C PHE A 65 3.30 8.21 31.89
N LEU A 66 3.46 8.46 33.19
CA LEU A 66 2.49 9.19 34.03
C LEU A 66 2.28 10.63 33.57
N ILE A 67 3.35 11.33 33.20
CA ILE A 67 3.28 12.71 32.66
C ILE A 67 2.55 12.70 31.32
N GLY A 68 2.87 11.76 30.44
CA GLY A 68 2.15 11.56 29.19
C GLY A 68 0.66 11.30 29.41
N MET A 69 0.30 10.42 30.36
CA MET A 69 -1.10 10.15 30.69
C MET A 69 -1.84 11.34 31.30
N ARG A 70 -1.15 12.19 32.08
CA ARG A 70 -1.74 13.40 32.68
C ARG A 70 -1.90 14.55 31.69
N ALA A 71 -1.07 14.59 30.65
CA ALA A 71 -1.08 15.63 29.63
C ALA A 71 -2.11 15.39 28.52
N VAL A 72 -2.63 14.16 28.41
CA VAL A 72 -3.67 13.81 27.43
C VAL A 72 -5.03 14.26 27.93
N ASP A 73 -5.69 15.11 27.16
CA ASP A 73 -6.95 15.77 27.52
C ASP A 73 -8.16 14.81 27.37
N ASP A 74 -8.10 13.90 26.39
CA ASP A 74 -9.17 12.91 26.13
C ASP A 74 -8.59 11.50 25.88
N PRO A 75 -8.48 10.66 26.93
CA PRO A 75 -7.92 9.31 26.81
C PRO A 75 -8.86 8.35 26.06
N GLY A 76 -10.17 8.59 26.06
CA GLY A 76 -11.15 7.74 25.38
C GLY A 76 -11.02 7.87 23.86
N ARG A 77 -10.93 9.11 23.38
CA ARG A 77 -10.75 9.39 21.96
C ARG A 77 -9.37 8.97 21.46
N LEU A 78 -8.32 9.13 22.26
CA LEU A 78 -6.99 8.62 21.92
C LEU A 78 -6.98 7.10 21.77
N LYS A 79 -7.58 6.37 22.73
CA LYS A 79 -7.69 4.91 22.66
C LYS A 79 -8.45 4.45 21.42
N SER A 80 -9.57 5.09 21.11
CA SER A 80 -10.38 4.77 19.92
C SER A 80 -9.60 5.04 18.63
N ALA A 81 -8.90 6.17 18.52
CA ALA A 81 -8.12 6.56 17.34
C ALA A 81 -6.91 5.65 17.11
N VAL A 82 -6.21 5.23 18.18
CA VAL A 82 -5.11 4.25 18.07
C VAL A 82 -5.66 2.89 17.66
N GLY A 83 -6.82 2.49 18.21
CA GLY A 83 -7.50 1.25 17.85
C GLY A 83 -7.89 1.21 16.37
N SER A 84 -8.51 2.27 15.85
CA SER A 84 -8.90 2.36 14.44
C SER A 84 -7.70 2.36 13.50
N LEU A 85 -6.62 3.08 13.84
CA LEU A 85 -5.36 3.06 13.07
C LEU A 85 -4.72 1.67 13.04
N ALA A 86 -4.68 0.97 14.18
CA ALA A 86 -4.16 -0.40 14.26
C ALA A 86 -5.02 -1.37 13.43
N SER A 87 -6.35 -1.26 13.49
CA SER A 87 -7.26 -2.07 12.66
C SER A 87 -7.06 -1.80 11.17
N ALA A 88 -6.90 -0.53 10.76
CA ALA A 88 -6.62 -0.18 9.37
C ALA A 88 -5.27 -0.75 8.90
N TYR A 89 -4.24 -0.70 9.73
CA TYR A 89 -2.94 -1.30 9.42
C TYR A 89 -3.03 -2.83 9.26
N LEU A 90 -3.69 -3.51 10.20
CA LEU A 90 -3.87 -4.96 10.13
C LEU A 90 -4.72 -5.37 8.92
N ALA A 91 -5.72 -4.57 8.55
CA ALA A 91 -6.51 -4.79 7.35
C ALA A 91 -5.64 -4.72 6.09
N VAL A 92 -4.78 -3.70 5.96
CA VAL A 92 -3.83 -3.58 4.83
C VAL A 92 -2.88 -4.78 4.78
N LEU A 93 -2.31 -5.19 5.91
CA LEU A 93 -1.47 -6.39 5.97
C LEU A 93 -2.21 -7.66 5.56
N ALA A 94 -3.46 -7.82 5.99
CA ALA A 94 -4.29 -8.96 5.61
C ALA A 94 -4.56 -8.97 4.09
N THR A 95 -4.90 -7.82 3.50
CA THR A 95 -5.10 -7.69 2.05
C THR A 95 -3.84 -8.04 1.27
N LEU A 96 -2.68 -7.55 1.71
CA LEU A 96 -1.39 -7.89 1.07
C LEU A 96 -1.15 -9.41 1.12
N ARG A 97 -1.37 -10.05 2.27
CA ARG A 97 -1.22 -11.51 2.41
C ARG A 97 -2.18 -12.28 1.52
N ILE A 98 -3.43 -11.85 1.40
CA ILE A 98 -4.42 -12.46 0.52
C ILE A 98 -3.97 -12.37 -0.94
N GLU A 99 -3.47 -11.21 -1.38
CA GLU A 99 -2.98 -11.02 -2.75
C GLU A 99 -1.74 -11.87 -3.06
N PHE A 100 -0.80 -11.99 -2.12
CA PHE A 100 0.35 -12.89 -2.26
C PHE A 100 -0.11 -14.34 -2.36
N ALA A 101 -0.97 -14.81 -1.45
CA ALA A 101 -1.49 -16.18 -1.47
C ALA A 101 -2.24 -16.50 -2.76
N ALA A 102 -3.08 -15.57 -3.25
CA ALA A 102 -3.81 -15.73 -4.50
C ALA A 102 -2.86 -15.83 -5.70
N THR A 103 -1.80 -15.01 -5.74
CA THR A 103 -0.81 -15.04 -6.82
C THR A 103 -0.03 -16.35 -6.82
N THR A 104 0.39 -16.83 -5.64
CA THR A 104 1.05 -18.13 -5.50
C THR A 104 0.13 -19.28 -5.91
N ALA A 105 -1.15 -19.24 -5.55
CA ALA A 105 -2.12 -20.27 -5.95
C ALA A 105 -2.29 -20.34 -7.47
N ILE A 106 -2.36 -19.18 -8.15
CA ILE A 106 -2.41 -19.12 -9.62
C ILE A 106 -1.14 -19.71 -10.24
N ALA A 107 0.04 -19.37 -9.69
CA ALA A 107 1.31 -19.89 -10.17
C ALA A 107 1.39 -21.42 -10.02
N LEU A 108 1.05 -21.96 -8.85
CA LEU A 108 1.04 -23.41 -8.60
C LEU A 108 0.04 -24.13 -9.50
N GLY A 109 -1.18 -23.60 -9.64
CA GLY A 109 -2.19 -24.18 -10.54
C GLY A 109 -1.74 -24.20 -12.01
N LEU A 110 -0.97 -23.21 -12.46
CA LEU A 110 -0.38 -23.21 -13.79
C LEU A 110 0.70 -24.29 -13.92
N VAL A 111 1.55 -24.46 -12.91
CA VAL A 111 2.60 -25.50 -12.91
C VAL A 111 1.99 -26.89 -12.95
N ASP A 112 0.95 -27.17 -12.19
CA ASP A 112 0.32 -28.50 -12.14
C ASP A 112 -0.20 -28.94 -13.52
N VAL A 113 -0.71 -28.01 -14.33
CA VAL A 113 -1.20 -28.27 -15.68
C VAL A 113 -0.05 -28.44 -16.68
N VAL A 114 1.00 -27.65 -16.55
CA VAL A 114 2.08 -27.54 -17.55
C VAL A 114 3.23 -28.53 -17.28
N SER A 115 3.48 -28.88 -16.01
CA SER A 115 4.59 -29.73 -15.57
C SER A 115 4.63 -31.09 -16.27
N PRO A 116 3.52 -31.84 -16.46
CA PRO A 116 3.56 -33.13 -17.15
C PRO A 116 4.03 -33.04 -18.62
N ALA A 117 3.61 -31.99 -19.33
CA ALA A 117 4.01 -31.76 -20.72
C ALA A 117 5.50 -31.38 -20.82
N ILE A 118 5.97 -30.54 -19.91
CA ILE A 118 7.36 -30.08 -19.87
C ILE A 118 8.29 -31.21 -19.44
N LYS A 119 7.95 -31.97 -18.39
CA LYS A 119 8.73 -33.14 -17.96
C LYS A 119 8.90 -34.15 -19.09
N ARG A 120 7.86 -34.40 -19.90
CA ARG A 120 7.98 -35.30 -21.05
C ARG A 120 9.04 -34.86 -22.08
N VAL A 121 9.26 -33.56 -22.25
CA VAL A 121 10.20 -33.02 -23.24
C VAL A 121 11.58 -32.78 -22.65
N LEU A 122 11.66 -32.24 -21.43
CA LEU A 122 12.90 -31.79 -20.81
C LEU A 122 13.62 -32.84 -19.97
N TYR A 123 12.95 -33.93 -19.58
CA TYR A 123 13.57 -34.94 -18.71
C TYR A 123 14.74 -35.67 -19.41
N ALA A 124 14.59 -36.05 -20.68
CA ALA A 124 15.66 -36.71 -21.44
C ALA A 124 16.93 -35.86 -21.61
N PRO A 125 16.87 -34.59 -22.07
CA PRO A 125 18.06 -33.74 -22.17
C PRO A 125 18.63 -33.33 -20.82
N LEU A 126 17.82 -33.25 -19.75
CA LEU A 126 18.34 -32.91 -18.44
C LEU A 126 19.18 -34.07 -17.84
N LEU A 127 18.77 -35.32 -18.07
CA LEU A 127 19.50 -36.49 -17.57
C LEU A 127 20.86 -36.71 -18.25
N THR A 128 21.04 -36.25 -19.49
CA THR A 128 22.35 -36.32 -20.15
C THR A 128 23.34 -35.31 -19.59
N VAL A 129 22.86 -34.18 -19.07
CA VAL A 129 23.69 -33.10 -18.49
C VAL A 129 23.97 -33.33 -17.01
N VAL A 130 22.96 -33.75 -16.24
CA VAL A 130 23.03 -33.89 -14.77
C VAL A 130 23.59 -35.26 -14.33
N GLY A 131 23.54 -36.26 -15.22
CA GLY A 131 24.00 -37.62 -14.92
C GLY A 131 22.92 -38.49 -14.27
N VAL A 132 23.00 -39.80 -14.52
CA VAL A 132 21.98 -40.79 -14.14
C VAL A 132 21.81 -40.91 -12.62
N GLU A 133 22.84 -40.56 -11.84
CA GLU A 133 22.84 -40.64 -10.37
C GLU A 133 22.00 -39.55 -9.68
N LEU A 134 21.76 -38.41 -10.35
CA LEU A 134 21.02 -37.27 -9.79
C LEU A 134 19.59 -37.15 -10.35
N LYS A 135 18.99 -38.26 -10.79
CA LYS A 135 17.59 -38.31 -11.27
C LYS A 135 16.58 -37.66 -10.32
N ALA A 136 16.79 -37.77 -9.01
CA ALA A 136 15.91 -37.16 -8.01
C ALA A 136 15.96 -35.61 -8.05
N TRP A 137 17.12 -35.03 -8.35
CA TRP A 137 17.29 -33.58 -8.45
C TRP A 137 16.78 -33.01 -9.77
N ALA A 138 16.78 -33.82 -10.84
CA ALA A 138 16.22 -33.44 -12.13
C ALA A 138 14.76 -32.99 -12.02
N ASP A 139 13.95 -33.74 -11.27
CA ASP A 139 12.53 -33.42 -11.07
C ASP A 139 12.34 -32.12 -10.26
N VAL A 140 13.11 -31.98 -9.18
CA VAL A 140 13.09 -30.79 -8.31
C VAL A 140 13.51 -29.54 -9.08
N ILE A 141 14.54 -29.62 -9.93
CA ILE A 141 15.02 -28.48 -10.73
C ILE A 141 13.96 -28.05 -11.74
N ILE A 142 13.31 -29.00 -12.43
CA ILE A 142 12.25 -28.69 -13.39
C ILE A 142 11.09 -28.01 -12.66
N ASP A 143 10.58 -28.60 -11.58
CA ASP A 143 9.43 -28.04 -10.86
C ASP A 143 9.74 -26.66 -10.26
N THR A 144 10.92 -26.49 -9.65
CA THR A 144 11.32 -25.18 -9.09
C THR A 144 11.44 -24.12 -10.17
N THR A 145 12.02 -24.45 -11.32
CA THR A 145 12.16 -23.52 -12.45
C THR A 145 10.79 -23.14 -13.01
N LEU A 146 9.87 -24.11 -13.12
CA LEU A 146 8.50 -23.86 -13.57
C LEU A 146 7.72 -22.99 -12.59
N ILE A 147 7.87 -23.21 -11.28
CA ILE A 147 7.25 -22.37 -10.26
C ILE A 147 7.73 -20.93 -10.37
N LEU A 148 9.04 -20.71 -10.56
CA LEU A 148 9.58 -19.35 -10.73
C LEU A 148 9.04 -18.66 -11.99
N ILE A 149 9.01 -19.37 -13.13
CA ILE A 149 8.47 -18.82 -14.38
C ILE A 149 6.97 -18.54 -14.25
N ALA A 150 6.22 -19.47 -13.67
CA ALA A 150 4.78 -19.32 -13.44
C ALA A 150 4.48 -18.15 -12.49
N ALA A 151 5.30 -17.96 -11.44
CA ALA A 151 5.19 -16.81 -10.54
C ALA A 151 5.44 -15.49 -11.27
N CYS A 152 6.45 -15.42 -12.15
CA CYS A 152 6.70 -14.24 -12.99
C CYS A 152 5.50 -13.90 -13.90
N ILE A 153 4.91 -14.92 -14.55
CA ILE A 153 3.72 -14.74 -15.39
C ILE A 153 2.51 -14.28 -14.55
N ALA A 154 2.29 -14.90 -13.39
CA ALA A 154 1.21 -14.53 -12.48
C ALA A 154 1.34 -13.08 -12.00
N TRP A 155 2.56 -12.64 -11.63
CA TRP A 155 2.83 -11.25 -11.28
C TRP A 155 2.58 -10.30 -12.45
N TYR A 156 2.95 -10.70 -13.68
CA TYR A 156 2.67 -9.89 -14.86
C TYR A 156 1.16 -9.71 -15.09
N ILE A 157 0.37 -10.78 -15.02
CA ILE A 157 -1.09 -10.72 -15.15
C ILE A 157 -1.71 -9.83 -14.07
N LYS A 158 -1.26 -9.96 -12.82
CA LYS A 158 -1.69 -9.10 -11.71
C LYS A 158 -1.39 -7.63 -11.96
N LYS A 159 -0.21 -7.31 -12.50
CA LYS A 159 0.15 -5.94 -12.91
C LYS A 159 -0.76 -5.40 -14.01
N VAL A 160 -1.13 -6.22 -15.00
CA VAL A 160 -2.08 -5.82 -16.06
C VAL A 160 -3.46 -5.51 -15.48
N ILE A 161 -3.95 -6.33 -14.55
CA ILE A 161 -5.25 -6.10 -13.90
C ILE A 161 -5.19 -4.80 -13.07
N ALA A 162 -4.13 -4.59 -12.30
CA ALA A 162 -3.95 -3.38 -11.51
C ALA A 162 -3.86 -2.12 -12.38
N MET A 163 -3.18 -2.20 -13.52
CA MET A 163 -3.11 -1.14 -14.53
C MET A 163 -4.50 -0.78 -15.05
N TYR A 164 -5.32 -1.78 -15.39
CA TYR A 164 -6.67 -1.57 -15.86
C TYR A 164 -7.52 -0.80 -14.83
N TYR A 165 -7.51 -1.23 -13.56
CA TYR A 165 -8.23 -0.51 -12.50
C TYR A 165 -7.70 0.91 -12.27
N ALA A 166 -6.38 1.09 -12.28
CA ALA A 166 -5.77 2.41 -12.14
C ALA A 166 -6.14 3.35 -13.30
N ALA A 167 -6.16 2.83 -14.54
CA ALA A 167 -6.54 3.59 -15.72
C ALA A 167 -8.02 4.01 -15.69
N LEU A 168 -8.93 3.11 -15.31
CA LEU A 168 -10.35 3.43 -15.14
C LEU A 168 -10.56 4.50 -14.05
N ARG A 169 -9.92 4.32 -12.90
CA ARG A 169 -10.03 5.24 -11.78
C ARG A 169 -9.43 6.61 -12.09
N GLY A 170 -8.28 6.64 -12.76
CA GLY A 170 -7.64 7.87 -13.25
C GLY A 170 -8.48 8.58 -14.31
N GLY A 171 -9.10 7.82 -15.24
CA GLY A 171 -10.02 8.33 -16.24
C GLY A 171 -11.22 9.03 -15.61
N LYS A 172 -11.87 8.38 -14.63
CA LYS A 172 -13.00 8.97 -13.90
C LYS A 172 -12.61 10.24 -13.14
N LEU A 173 -11.48 10.25 -12.43
CA LEU A 173 -11.02 11.44 -11.72
C LEU A 173 -10.70 12.62 -12.66
N CYS A 174 -10.18 12.33 -13.85
CA CYS A 174 -9.94 13.35 -14.86
C CYS A 174 -11.25 13.93 -15.41
N ALA A 175 -12.23 13.07 -15.68
CA ALA A 175 -13.53 13.45 -16.17
C ALA A 175 -14.29 14.32 -15.13
N ASP A 176 -14.29 13.90 -13.86
CA ASP A 176 -14.80 14.67 -12.72
C ASP A 176 -14.14 16.07 -12.62
N GLY A 177 -12.80 16.13 -12.74
CA GLY A 177 -12.05 17.38 -12.67
C GLY A 177 -12.33 18.32 -13.83
N VAL A 178 -12.51 17.79 -15.04
CA VAL A 178 -12.89 18.56 -16.23
C VAL A 178 -14.29 19.15 -16.05
N LEU A 179 -15.25 18.38 -15.54
CA LEU A 179 -16.60 18.86 -15.23
C LEU A 179 -16.61 19.94 -14.15
N ASP A 180 -15.81 19.77 -13.09
CA ASP A 180 -15.70 20.80 -12.05
C ASP A 180 -15.07 22.10 -12.58
N LEU A 181 -14.09 22.01 -13.47
CA LEU A 181 -13.46 23.18 -14.10
C LEU A 181 -14.42 23.89 -15.08
N LEU A 182 -15.26 23.13 -15.79
CA LEU A 182 -16.33 23.67 -16.65
C LEU A 182 -17.43 24.35 -15.83
N ASN A 183 -17.78 23.81 -14.67
CA ASN A 183 -18.74 24.43 -13.75
C ASN A 183 -18.18 25.75 -13.18
N GLN A 184 -16.90 25.80 -12.81
CA GLN A 184 -16.27 27.01 -12.25
C GLN A 184 -16.09 28.14 -13.27
N THR A 185 -15.88 27.81 -14.55
CA THR A 185 -15.67 28.80 -15.63
C THR A 185 -16.97 29.37 -16.21
N GLY A 186 -18.15 28.88 -15.77
CA GLY A 186 -19.45 29.38 -16.25
C GLY A 186 -19.79 29.02 -17.69
N LEU A 187 -19.00 28.16 -18.33
CA LEU A 187 -19.21 27.65 -19.70
C LEU A 187 -20.34 26.61 -19.78
N VAL A 188 -20.99 26.30 -18.66
CA VAL A 188 -22.12 25.36 -18.53
C VAL A 188 -23.24 25.67 -19.55
N LYS A 189 -23.52 26.95 -19.81
CA LYS A 189 -24.56 27.38 -20.79
C LYS A 189 -24.18 27.09 -22.25
N TRP A 190 -22.90 26.98 -22.56
CA TRP A 190 -22.44 26.66 -23.91
C TRP A 190 -22.40 25.13 -24.11
N PHE A 191 -21.98 24.40 -23.08
CA PHE A 191 -21.95 22.93 -23.07
C PHE A 191 -23.33 22.29 -22.96
N SER A 192 -24.32 22.96 -22.37
CA SER A 192 -25.72 22.49 -22.32
C SER A 192 -26.41 22.42 -23.70
N ARG A 193 -25.76 22.86 -24.79
CA ARG A 193 -26.22 22.69 -26.17
C ARG A 193 -25.81 21.36 -26.80
N ILE A 194 -24.95 20.59 -26.15
CA ILE A 194 -24.51 19.28 -26.64
C ILE A 194 -25.53 18.22 -26.20
N PRO A 195 -26.03 17.36 -27.11
CA PRO A 195 -26.99 16.32 -26.76
C PRO A 195 -26.38 15.31 -25.78
N GLY A 196 -27.09 15.02 -24.68
CA GLY A 196 -26.67 14.05 -23.65
C GLY A 196 -26.17 14.66 -22.33
N VAL A 197 -26.16 15.98 -22.21
CA VAL A 197 -25.85 16.71 -20.96
C VAL A 197 -27.11 16.90 -20.13
N VAL A 198 -27.14 16.35 -18.91
CA VAL A 198 -28.22 16.58 -17.94
C VAL A 198 -27.74 17.59 -16.90
N LEU A 199 -28.54 18.65 -16.70
CA LEU A 199 -28.28 19.67 -15.69
C LEU A 199 -29.08 19.34 -14.43
N ASN A 200 -28.43 19.35 -13.28
CA ASN A 200 -29.07 19.20 -11.98
C ASN A 200 -29.88 20.48 -11.64
N ALA A 201 -30.79 20.40 -10.67
CA ALA A 201 -31.70 21.48 -10.26
C ALA A 201 -30.99 22.79 -9.85
N ASN A 202 -29.68 22.74 -9.56
CA ASN A 202 -28.84 23.88 -9.18
C ASN A 202 -28.13 24.54 -10.37
N GLY A 203 -28.34 24.07 -11.61
CA GLY A 203 -27.68 24.59 -12.81
C GLY A 203 -26.24 24.08 -13.01
N SER A 204 -25.81 23.08 -12.24
CA SER A 204 -24.54 22.37 -12.41
C SER A 204 -24.74 21.12 -13.28
N LEU A 205 -23.72 20.74 -14.06
CA LEU A 205 -23.67 19.45 -14.76
C LEU A 205 -23.81 18.29 -13.76
N ASP A 206 -24.78 17.40 -13.99
CA ASP A 206 -24.99 16.24 -13.14
C ASP A 206 -23.98 15.14 -13.50
N LYS A 207 -23.16 14.76 -12.51
CA LYS A 207 -21.98 13.89 -12.70
C LYS A 207 -22.38 12.43 -12.97
N ASP A 208 -23.55 12.00 -12.50
CA ASP A 208 -23.96 10.59 -12.53
C ASP A 208 -24.87 10.23 -13.73
N GLU A 209 -25.46 11.20 -14.43
CA GLU A 209 -26.41 10.95 -15.55
C GLU A 209 -25.87 11.36 -16.94
N THR A 210 -24.74 12.06 -16.99
CA THR A 210 -24.21 12.61 -18.25
C THR A 210 -23.32 11.59 -18.96
N LEU A 211 -23.84 10.95 -20.03
CA LEU A 211 -23.12 9.97 -20.88
C LEU A 211 -21.75 10.45 -21.42
N ILE A 212 -21.53 11.76 -21.45
CA ILE A 212 -20.28 12.37 -21.88
C ILE A 212 -19.15 12.12 -20.87
N ASP A 213 -19.46 12.04 -19.57
CA ASP A 213 -18.48 11.73 -18.52
C ASP A 213 -17.93 10.31 -18.69
N ASP A 214 -18.82 9.35 -18.93
CA ASP A 214 -18.46 7.97 -19.23
C ASP A 214 -17.62 7.88 -20.51
N PHE A 215 -18.05 8.54 -21.60
CA PHE A 215 -17.32 8.49 -22.86
C PHE A 215 -15.91 9.10 -22.73
N ILE A 216 -15.78 10.27 -22.09
CA ILE A 216 -14.47 10.89 -21.84
C ILE A 216 -13.63 10.01 -20.93
N GLY A 217 -14.20 9.51 -19.84
CA GLY A 217 -13.54 8.64 -18.87
C GLY A 217 -13.01 7.35 -19.50
N TYR A 218 -13.81 6.65 -20.31
CA TYR A 218 -13.38 5.42 -20.99
C TYR A 218 -12.35 5.69 -22.10
N THR A 219 -12.48 6.79 -22.85
CA THR A 219 -11.53 7.13 -23.91
C THR A 219 -10.17 7.52 -23.32
N LEU A 220 -10.16 8.30 -22.24
CA LEU A 220 -8.95 8.63 -21.50
C LEU A 220 -8.35 7.40 -20.80
N ALA A 221 -9.18 6.52 -20.24
CA ALA A 221 -8.72 5.28 -19.63
C ALA A 221 -8.05 4.36 -20.67
N ALA A 222 -8.65 4.23 -21.86
CA ALA A 222 -8.06 3.48 -22.97
C ALA A 222 -6.73 4.10 -23.43
N GLY A 223 -6.66 5.44 -23.53
CA GLY A 223 -5.42 6.15 -23.84
C GLY A 223 -4.33 5.96 -22.78
N GLY A 224 -4.69 6.05 -21.50
CA GLY A 224 -3.80 5.82 -20.37
C GLY A 224 -3.29 4.38 -20.31
N MET A 225 -4.15 3.40 -20.60
CA MET A 225 -3.78 1.99 -20.69
C MET A 225 -2.82 1.73 -21.85
N TYR A 226 -3.10 2.29 -23.03
CA TYR A 226 -2.20 2.21 -24.20
C TYR A 226 -0.84 2.86 -23.92
N PHE A 227 -0.82 3.99 -23.22
CA PHE A 227 0.42 4.65 -22.81
C PHE A 227 1.22 3.80 -21.81
N GLN A 228 0.56 3.18 -20.83
CA GLN A 228 1.22 2.31 -19.84
C GLN A 228 1.78 1.02 -20.46
N LEU A 229 1.07 0.44 -21.43
CA LEU A 229 1.55 -0.72 -22.20
C LEU A 229 2.72 -0.35 -23.13
N SER A 230 2.64 0.79 -23.82
CA SER A 230 3.70 1.22 -24.76
C SER A 230 4.99 1.67 -24.06
N GLN A 231 4.90 2.16 -22.82
CA GLN A 231 6.06 2.58 -22.01
C GLN A 231 6.62 1.46 -21.10
N GLY A 232 6.09 0.24 -21.20
CA GLY A 232 6.62 -0.95 -20.51
C GLY A 232 6.60 -0.86 -18.99
N PHE A 233 5.58 -0.20 -18.41
CA PHE A 233 5.46 0.06 -16.96
C PHE A 233 6.62 0.89 -16.35
N SER A 234 7.50 1.47 -17.16
CA SER A 234 8.45 2.46 -16.67
C SER A 234 7.76 3.82 -16.60
N LEU A 235 8.00 4.58 -15.52
CA LEU A 235 7.47 5.93 -15.36
C LEU A 235 8.31 6.91 -16.18
N PRO A 236 7.81 7.48 -17.29
CA PRO A 236 8.54 8.51 -18.00
C PRO A 236 8.67 9.76 -17.11
N PHE A 237 9.82 10.42 -17.22
CA PHE A 237 10.05 11.72 -16.58
C PHE A 237 8.94 12.72 -17.03
N PRO A 238 8.28 13.48 -16.12
CA PRO A 238 8.64 13.75 -14.71
C PRO A 238 7.83 12.98 -13.65
N PHE A 239 6.96 12.04 -14.03
CA PHE A 239 6.07 11.35 -13.07
C PHE A 239 6.83 10.52 -12.02
N ASN A 240 8.06 10.11 -12.33
CA ASN A 240 8.98 9.47 -11.38
C ASN A 240 9.27 10.34 -10.14
N PHE A 241 9.33 11.67 -10.29
CA PHE A 241 9.65 12.58 -9.18
C PHE A 241 8.44 12.87 -8.29
N ILE A 242 7.25 12.98 -8.88
CA ILE A 242 6.00 13.22 -8.15
C ILE A 242 5.57 11.99 -7.34
N LEU A 243 5.80 10.77 -7.87
CA LEU A 243 5.37 9.52 -7.25
C LEU A 243 6.45 8.83 -6.40
N LEU A 244 7.63 9.44 -6.26
CA LEU A 244 8.75 8.95 -5.45
C LEU A 244 8.35 8.58 -4.00
N PRO A 245 7.53 9.37 -3.28
CA PRO A 245 7.08 9.01 -1.93
C PRO A 245 6.27 7.72 -1.89
N VAL A 246 5.47 7.47 -2.94
CA VAL A 246 4.64 6.26 -3.07
C VAL A 246 5.50 5.06 -3.45
N GLN A 247 6.51 5.25 -4.30
CA GLN A 247 7.47 4.21 -4.67
C GLN A 247 8.26 3.72 -3.45
N ILE A 248 8.76 4.65 -2.61
CA ILE A 248 9.46 4.29 -1.37
C ILE A 248 8.55 3.47 -0.44
N LEU A 249 7.30 3.87 -0.31
CA LEU A 249 6.32 3.18 0.53
C LEU A 249 6.01 1.77 0.00
N GLU A 250 5.90 1.61 -1.32
CA GLU A 250 5.71 0.32 -1.98
C GLU A 250 6.92 -0.61 -1.77
N THR A 251 8.14 -0.11 -1.98
CA THR A 251 9.38 -0.89 -1.71
C THR A 251 9.51 -1.27 -0.24
N TYR A 252 9.13 -0.38 0.68
CA TYR A 252 9.14 -0.67 2.12
C TYR A 252 8.13 -1.77 2.49
N LEU A 253 6.90 -1.71 1.94
CA LEU A 253 5.86 -2.71 2.18
C LEU A 253 6.21 -4.06 1.56
N GLU A 254 6.81 -4.07 0.37
CA GLU A 254 7.34 -5.29 -0.27
C GLU A 254 8.44 -5.92 0.59
N LEU A 255 9.44 -5.13 1.03
CA LEU A 255 10.51 -5.59 1.91
C LEU A 255 9.96 -6.19 3.21
N GLN A 256 8.98 -5.54 3.84
CA GLN A 256 8.33 -6.04 5.04
C GLN A 256 7.57 -7.34 4.77
N SER A 257 6.86 -7.45 3.64
CA SER A 257 6.13 -8.66 3.28
C SER A 257 7.06 -9.85 3.00
N THR A 258 8.24 -9.61 2.44
CA THR A 258 9.25 -10.66 2.17
C THR A 258 9.94 -11.10 3.46
N VAL A 259 10.27 -10.16 4.36
CA VAL A 259 10.94 -10.46 5.63
C VAL A 259 10.00 -11.11 6.64
N PHE A 260 8.72 -10.72 6.69
CA PHE A 260 7.72 -11.25 7.62
C PHE A 260 6.76 -12.28 6.99
N GLY A 261 7.01 -12.67 5.73
CA GLY A 261 6.32 -13.77 5.07
C GLY A 261 6.85 -15.13 5.56
N PRO A 262 6.11 -16.24 5.34
CA PRO A 262 6.52 -17.58 5.77
C PRO A 262 7.90 -18.02 5.26
N GLY A 263 8.40 -17.42 4.16
CA GLY A 263 9.74 -17.65 3.63
C GLY A 263 10.88 -16.93 4.36
N GLY A 264 10.62 -15.80 5.04
CA GLY A 264 11.63 -15.07 5.81
C GLY A 264 11.94 -15.71 7.17
N ALA A 265 10.95 -16.35 7.78
CA ALA A 265 11.12 -17.14 8.99
C ALA A 265 12.00 -18.40 8.76
N ALA A 266 12.00 -18.95 7.55
CA ALA A 266 12.86 -20.07 7.19
C ALA A 266 14.34 -19.68 7.03
N ALA A 267 14.62 -18.45 6.57
CA ALA A 267 16.00 -17.95 6.43
C ALA A 267 16.63 -17.52 7.77
N ALA A 268 15.83 -17.01 8.72
CA ALA A 268 16.31 -16.63 10.05
C ALA A 268 16.56 -17.82 11.00
N GLY A 269 16.01 -19.01 10.68
CA GLY A 269 16.21 -20.23 11.47
C GLY A 269 17.43 -21.06 11.07
N SER A 270 18.13 -20.75 9.97
CA SER A 270 19.26 -21.55 9.47
C SER A 270 20.64 -21.01 9.85
N THR A 271 20.72 -19.92 10.63
CA THR A 271 21.98 -19.38 11.17
C THR A 271 22.14 -19.61 12.68
N ALA A 272 21.26 -20.41 13.29
CA ALA A 272 21.39 -20.90 14.66
C ALA A 272 21.32 -22.44 14.69
N GLY A 273 22.38 -23.07 14.20
CA GLY A 273 22.61 -24.52 14.21
C GLY A 273 24.04 -24.83 13.83
#